data_AF-A0A3N5QMC3-F1
#
_entry.id   AF-A0A3N5QMC3-F1
#
_cell.length_a   1.000
_cell.length_b   1.000
_cell.length_c   1.000
_cell.angle_alpha   90.00
_cell.angle_beta   90.00
_cell.angle_gamma   90.00
#
_symmetry.space_group_name_H-M   'P 1'
#
loop_
_entity.id
_entity.type
_entity.pdbx_description
1 polymer ?
#
loop_
_entity_poly.entity_id
_entity_poly.type
_entity_poly.pdbx_seq_one_letter_code
_entity_poly.pdbx_strand_id
1 'polypeptide(L)'
;MKKIINQKIIELSEQQQKMIISGWGSDALGKSVVEKITYLSDGLKVTGYIAYPKDDSQTYPCVIWCSGGIGNAGAIDKFTARGIYGQLASWGYCVFASQYRGNDGGEGHDDFG
;
A
#
# COMPACT_ATOMS: atom_id res chain seq x y z
N MET A 1 -10.78 -6.60 18.17
CA MET A 1 -10.16 -5.28 18.42
C MET A 1 -9.62 -4.75 17.09
N LYS A 2 -9.98 -3.53 16.68
CA LYS A 2 -9.55 -2.98 15.37
C LYS A 2 -8.07 -2.61 15.44
N LYS A 3 -7.21 -3.30 14.67
CA LYS A 3 -5.76 -3.04 14.66
C LYS A 3 -5.36 -1.86 13.78
N ILE A 4 -6.12 -1.59 12.71
CA ILE A 4 -5.95 -0.40 11.85
C ILE A 4 -6.61 0.79 12.53
N ILE A 5 -5.80 1.78 12.89
CA ILE A 5 -6.21 2.98 13.63
C ILE A 5 -6.40 4.19 12.73
N ASN A 6 -5.80 4.20 11.53
CA ASN A 6 -6.01 5.21 10.50
C ASN A 6 -5.96 4.58 9.11
N GLN A 7 -6.76 5.10 8.18
CA GLN A 7 -6.88 4.62 6.81
C GLN A 7 -7.34 5.78 5.92
N LYS A 8 -6.64 6.02 4.82
CA LYS A 8 -6.96 7.08 3.86
C LYS A 8 -6.67 6.63 2.43
N ILE A 9 -7.62 6.81 1.53
CA ILE A 9 -7.44 6.57 0.09
C ILE A 9 -6.32 7.46 -0.46
N ILE A 10 -5.45 6.88 -1.28
CA ILE A 10 -4.38 7.63 -1.94
C ILE A 10 -4.99 8.50 -3.04
N GLU A 11 -4.75 9.81 -2.92
CA GLU A 11 -5.04 10.79 -3.94
C GLU A 11 -3.75 11.18 -4.68
N LEU A 12 -3.81 11.08 -6.02
CA LEU A 12 -2.76 11.48 -6.94
C LEU A 12 -3.24 12.62 -7.82
N SER A 13 -2.32 13.51 -8.21
CA SER A 13 -2.62 14.55 -9.19
C SER A 13 -2.99 13.95 -10.55
N GLU A 14 -3.67 14.71 -11.40
CA GLU A 14 -4.01 14.25 -12.76
C GLU A 14 -2.78 13.81 -13.57
N GLN A 15 -1.66 14.53 -13.42
CA GLN A 15 -0.41 14.17 -14.07
C GLN A 15 0.11 12.82 -13.57
N GLN A 16 0.11 12.61 -12.25
CA GLN A 16 0.50 11.33 -11.66
C GLN A 16 -0.42 10.20 -12.11
N GLN A 17 -1.74 10.43 -12.20
CA GLN A 17 -2.68 9.43 -12.72
C GLN A 17 -2.36 9.04 -14.17
N LYS A 18 -2.05 10.01 -15.05
CA LYS A 18 -1.61 9.72 -16.43
C LYS A 18 -0.34 8.87 -16.46
N MET A 19 0.62 9.15 -15.57
CA MET A 19 1.83 8.33 -15.45
C MET A 19 1.52 6.91 -14.97
N ILE A 20 0.60 6.74 -14.00
CA ILE A 20 0.17 5.41 -13.56
C ILE A 20 -0.46 4.63 -14.71
N ILE A 21 -1.35 5.26 -15.48
CA ILE A 21 -2.01 4.61 -16.63
C ILE A 21 -0.97 4.14 -17.66
N SER A 22 0.03 4.97 -17.94
CA SER A 22 1.11 4.64 -18.88
C SER A 22 1.99 3.48 -18.39
N GLY A 23 2.33 3.45 -17.09
CA GLY A 23 3.25 2.46 -16.53
C GLY A 23 2.61 1.13 -16.11
N TRP A 24 1.38 1.16 -15.61
CA TRP A 24 0.72 0.00 -14.97
C TRP A 24 -0.65 -0.33 -15.58
N GLY A 25 -1.15 0.49 -16.51
CA GLY A 25 -2.44 0.32 -17.16
C GLY A 25 -3.58 1.07 -16.47
N SER A 26 -4.66 1.34 -17.21
CA SER A 26 -5.84 2.06 -16.71
C SER A 26 -6.58 1.30 -15.62
N ASP A 27 -6.57 -0.03 -15.66
CA ASP A 27 -7.21 -0.89 -14.68
C ASP A 27 -6.59 -0.75 -13.28
N ALA A 28 -5.30 -0.42 -13.20
CA ALA A 28 -4.65 -0.12 -11.93
C ALA A 28 -5.36 1.05 -11.23
N LEU A 29 -5.94 2.02 -11.94
CA LEU A 29 -6.76 3.08 -11.34
C LEU A 29 -8.25 2.74 -11.28
N GLY A 30 -8.76 2.17 -12.38
CA GLY A 30 -10.17 1.95 -12.62
C GLY A 30 -10.78 0.87 -11.74
N LYS A 31 -10.05 -0.22 -11.48
CA LYS A 31 -10.57 -1.45 -10.86
C LYS A 31 -10.06 -1.72 -9.45
N SER A 32 -9.20 -0.86 -8.90
CA SER A 32 -8.68 -1.04 -7.55
C SER A 32 -8.72 0.23 -6.71
N VAL A 33 -8.72 0.02 -5.39
CA VAL A 33 -8.54 1.03 -4.37
C VAL A 33 -7.18 0.79 -3.73
N VAL A 34 -6.46 1.87 -3.42
CA VAL A 34 -5.22 1.81 -2.64
C VAL A 34 -5.30 2.86 -1.54
N GLU A 35 -5.02 2.43 -0.31
CA GLU A 35 -5.12 3.25 0.89
C GLU A 35 -3.82 3.21 1.66
N LYS A 36 -3.43 4.36 2.21
CA LYS A 36 -2.41 4.43 3.27
C LYS A 36 -3.07 4.07 4.59
N ILE A 37 -2.42 3.21 5.36
CA ILE A 37 -2.89 2.76 6.66
C ILE A 37 -1.88 3.09 7.76
N THR A 38 -2.39 3.14 8.99
CA THR A 38 -1.61 3.04 10.21
C THR A 38 -2.26 2.00 11.10
N TYR A 39 -1.46 1.08 11.63
CA TYR A 39 -1.93 -0.01 12.48
C TYR A 39 -1.00 -0.22 13.67
N LEU A 40 -1.53 -0.87 14.72
CA LEU A 40 -0.74 -1.21 15.91
C LEU A 40 -0.07 -2.58 15.76
N SER A 41 1.24 -2.60 16.00
CA SER A 41 2.10 -3.79 16.07
C SER A 41 2.98 -3.69 17.30
N ASP A 42 2.80 -4.59 18.27
CA ASP A 42 3.48 -4.57 19.58
C ASP A 42 3.41 -3.21 20.30
N GLY A 43 2.24 -2.56 20.23
CA GLY A 43 2.03 -1.24 20.83
C GLY A 43 2.61 -0.07 20.04
N LEU A 44 3.37 -0.32 18.97
CA LEU A 44 3.92 0.70 18.08
C LEU A 44 3.01 0.93 16.88
N LYS A 45 2.93 2.19 16.43
CA LYS A 45 2.27 2.53 15.17
C LYS A 45 3.16 2.20 13.98
N VAL A 46 2.68 1.35 13.10
CA VAL A 46 3.34 1.02 11.83
C VAL A 46 2.47 1.54 10.69
N THR A 47 3.09 2.18 9.70
CA THR A 47 2.42 2.67 8.50
C THR A 47 2.57 1.67 7.36
N GLY A 48 1.75 1.81 6.33
CA GLY A 48 1.78 0.92 5.18
C GLY A 48 0.71 1.26 4.18
N TYR A 49 0.50 0.36 3.25
CA TYR A 49 -0.52 0.47 2.23
C TYR A 49 -1.32 -0.82 2.14
N ILE A 50 -2.60 -0.67 1.82
CA ILE A 50 -3.42 -1.78 1.38
C ILE A 50 -3.97 -1.47 -0.01
N ALA A 51 -4.09 -2.51 -0.83
CA ALA A 51 -4.77 -2.42 -2.11
C ALA A 51 -5.76 -3.57 -2.24
N TYR A 52 -6.88 -3.33 -2.91
CA TYR A 52 -7.89 -4.35 -3.14
C TYR A 52 -8.72 -4.03 -4.39
N PRO A 53 -9.31 -5.06 -5.03
CA PRO A 53 -10.24 -4.86 -6.13
C PRO A 53 -11.45 -4.02 -5.65
N LYS A 54 -12.01 -3.19 -6.53
CA LYS A 54 -13.28 -2.50 -6.26
C LYS A 54 -14.49 -3.43 -6.28
N ASP A 55 -14.34 -4.57 -6.94
CA ASP A 55 -15.30 -5.66 -6.89
C ASP A 55 -15.18 -6.35 -5.52
N ASP A 56 -16.28 -6.40 -4.78
CA ASP A 56 -16.39 -7.01 -3.45
C ASP A 56 -17.29 -8.27 -3.45
N SER A 57 -17.66 -8.76 -4.64
CA SER A 57 -18.56 -9.91 -4.80
C SER A 57 -17.94 -11.25 -4.40
N GLN A 58 -16.61 -11.31 -4.28
CA GLN A 58 -15.87 -12.52 -3.91
C GLN A 58 -14.71 -12.21 -2.97
N THR A 59 -14.20 -13.26 -2.33
CA THR A 59 -12.96 -13.16 -1.54
C THR A 59 -11.76 -13.34 -2.46
N TYR A 60 -10.78 -12.44 -2.33
CA TYR A 60 -9.54 -12.50 -3.11
C TYR A 60 -8.37 -13.02 -2.26
N PRO A 61 -7.41 -13.73 -2.88
CA PRO A 61 -6.15 -14.07 -2.22
C PRO A 61 -5.41 -12.81 -1.78
N CYS A 62 -4.67 -12.91 -0.67
CA CYS A 62 -3.91 -11.80 -0.11
C CYS A 62 -2.40 -11.98 -0.36
N VAL A 63 -1.77 -10.96 -0.90
CA VAL A 63 -0.31 -10.82 -1.03
C VAL A 63 0.19 -9.97 0.13
N ILE A 64 1.13 -10.52 0.90
CA ILE A 64 1.91 -9.75 1.87
C ILE A 64 3.17 -9.25 1.16
N TRP A 65 3.28 -7.93 1.01
CA TRP A 65 4.42 -7.30 0.36
C TRP A 65 5.43 -6.82 1.41
N CYS A 66 6.66 -7.33 1.33
CA CYS A 66 7.78 -6.87 2.13
C CYS A 66 8.70 -6.02 1.25
N SER A 67 8.91 -4.74 1.62
CA SER A 67 9.87 -3.88 0.92
C SER A 67 11.30 -4.38 1.16
N GLY A 68 12.14 -4.37 0.13
CA GLY A 68 13.58 -4.51 0.33
C GLY A 68 14.21 -3.21 0.83
N GLY A 69 15.47 -3.27 1.26
CA GLY A 69 16.25 -2.10 1.68
C GLY A 69 16.25 -1.87 3.19
N ILE A 70 16.83 -0.73 3.62
CA ILE A 70 16.97 -0.35 5.04
C ILE A 70 16.60 1.13 5.22
N GLY A 71 15.79 1.42 6.24
CA GLY A 71 15.30 2.76 6.53
C GLY A 71 14.51 3.34 5.35
N ASN A 72 14.82 4.59 4.97
CA ASN A 72 14.15 5.24 3.84
C ASN A 72 14.53 4.64 2.48
N ALA A 73 15.63 3.89 2.39
CA ALA A 73 15.98 3.19 1.16
C ALA A 73 15.05 1.99 1.00
N GLY A 74 14.08 2.09 0.08
CA GLY A 74 13.05 1.07 -0.14
C GLY A 74 11.72 1.37 0.55
N ALA A 75 11.60 2.51 1.24
CA ALA A 75 10.33 2.97 1.77
C ALA A 75 9.30 3.13 0.64
N ILE A 76 8.10 2.63 0.89
CA ILE A 76 7.03 2.63 -0.09
C ILE A 76 6.41 4.03 -0.11
N ASP A 77 6.43 4.70 -1.27
CA ASP A 77 5.74 5.97 -1.43
C ASP A 77 4.35 5.80 -2.07
N LYS A 78 3.50 6.83 -1.93
CA LYS A 78 2.11 6.78 -2.39
C LYS A 78 1.95 6.55 -3.90
N PHE A 79 2.87 7.05 -4.72
CA PHE A 79 2.80 6.93 -6.17
C PHE A 79 3.13 5.49 -6.58
N THR A 80 4.22 4.94 -6.05
CA THR A 80 4.64 3.56 -6.30
C THR A 80 3.60 2.57 -5.76
N ALA A 81 3.06 2.81 -4.56
CA ALA A 81 1.97 2.01 -3.99
C ALA A 81 0.73 2.01 -4.89
N ARG A 82 0.32 3.18 -5.40
CA ARG A 82 -0.85 3.30 -6.25
C ARG A 82 -0.69 2.54 -7.57
N GLY A 83 0.51 2.53 -8.14
CA GLY A 83 0.85 1.82 -9.37
C GLY A 83 0.94 0.30 -9.16
N ILE A 84 1.95 -0.15 -8.41
CA ILE A 84 2.27 -1.58 -8.25
C ILE A 84 1.12 -2.33 -7.58
N TYR A 85 0.65 -1.85 -6.43
CA TYR A 85 -0.39 -2.57 -5.68
C TYR A 85 -1.76 -2.37 -6.30
N GLY A 86 -2.01 -1.22 -6.92
CA GLY A 86 -3.20 -1.00 -7.73
C GLY A 86 -3.30 -1.97 -8.90
N GLN A 87 -2.17 -2.30 -9.54
CA GLN A 87 -2.09 -3.30 -10.61
C GLN A 87 -2.36 -4.70 -10.09
N LEU A 88 -1.68 -5.14 -9.02
CA LEU A 88 -1.95 -6.45 -8.39
C LEU A 88 -3.41 -6.58 -7.99
N ALA A 89 -3.98 -5.53 -7.39
CA ALA A 89 -5.39 -5.51 -7.05
C ALA A 89 -6.31 -5.56 -8.27
N SER A 90 -5.95 -4.93 -9.38
CA SER A 90 -6.72 -5.05 -10.62
C SER A 90 -6.73 -6.48 -11.20
N TRP A 91 -5.79 -7.32 -10.80
CA TRP A 91 -5.71 -8.74 -11.18
C TRP A 91 -6.45 -9.68 -10.22
N GLY A 92 -7.12 -9.14 -9.19
CA GLY A 92 -7.87 -9.96 -8.22
C GLY A 92 -7.03 -10.41 -7.01
N TYR A 93 -6.16 -9.54 -6.50
CA TYR A 93 -5.43 -9.76 -5.24
C TYR A 93 -5.72 -8.65 -4.25
N CYS A 94 -5.89 -8.99 -2.97
CA CYS A 94 -5.67 -8.01 -1.91
C CYS A 94 -4.16 -7.90 -1.66
N VAL A 95 -3.66 -6.71 -1.39
CA VAL A 95 -2.26 -6.48 -1.04
C VAL A 95 -2.20 -5.81 0.32
N PHE A 96 -1.37 -6.33 1.21
CA PHE A 96 -0.97 -5.68 2.45
C PHE A 96 0.53 -5.42 2.40
N ALA A 97 0.91 -4.16 2.31
CA ALA A 97 2.29 -3.72 2.15
C ALA A 97 2.70 -2.87 3.37
N SER A 98 3.33 -3.51 4.35
CA SER A 98 3.81 -2.80 5.55
C SER A 98 5.06 -2.02 5.22
N GLN A 99 5.19 -0.81 5.79
CA GLN A 99 6.50 -0.21 5.98
C GLN A 99 7.19 -0.94 7.14
N TYR A 100 8.52 -0.89 7.17
CA TYR A 100 9.26 -1.22 8.39
C TYR A 100 9.14 -0.12 9.43
N ARG A 101 9.43 -0.47 10.69
CA ARG A 101 9.26 0.44 11.85
C ARG A 101 10.11 1.70 11.68
N GLY A 102 9.62 2.81 12.22
CA GLY A 102 10.31 4.11 12.10
C GLY A 102 10.24 4.78 10.72
N ASN A 103 9.73 4.09 9.68
CA ASN A 103 9.62 4.67 8.34
C ASN A 103 8.26 5.36 8.11
N ASP A 104 8.26 6.37 7.24
CA ASP A 104 7.04 7.06 6.74
C ASP A 104 6.05 7.47 7.86
N GLY A 105 6.60 7.98 8.98
CA GLY A 105 5.83 8.45 10.14
C GLY A 105 5.42 7.35 11.14
N GLY A 106 5.89 6.12 10.96
CA GLY A 106 5.76 5.04 11.94
C GLY A 106 6.66 5.22 13.16
N GLU A 107 6.35 4.51 14.23
CA GLU A 107 7.12 4.44 15.47
C GLU A 107 8.08 3.23 15.44
N GLY A 108 9.07 3.23 16.34
CA GLY A 108 10.08 2.18 16.45
C GLY A 108 11.31 2.41 15.58
N HIS A 109 12.10 1.36 15.40
CA HIS A 109 13.34 1.37 14.61
C HIS A 109 13.32 0.22 13.60
N ASP A 110 13.83 0.50 12.40
CA ASP A 110 14.05 -0.50 11.37
C ASP A 110 15.35 -1.24 11.66
N ASP A 111 15.28 -2.55 11.87
CA ASP A 111 16.43 -3.40 12.10
C ASP A 111 16.86 -4.04 10.77
N PHE A 112 18.17 -4.16 10.54
CA PHE A 112 18.68 -4.85 9.35
C PHE A 112 18.42 -6.37 9.43
N GLY A 113 17.85 -6.94 8.36
CA GLY A 113 17.53 -8.36 8.23
C GLY A 113 17.91 -8.93 6.87
#